data_AF-A0A8J6XH81-F1
#
_entry.id   AF-A0A8J6XH81-F1
#
_cell.length_a   1.000
_cell.length_b   1.000
_cell.length_c   1.000
_cell.angle_alpha   90.00
_cell.angle_beta   90.00
_cell.angle_gamma   90.00
#
_symmetry.space_group_name_H-M   'P 1'
#
loop_
_entity.id
_entity.type
_entity.pdbx_description
1 polymer ?
#
loop_
_entity_poly.entity_id
_entity_poly.type
_entity_poly.pdbx_seq_one_letter_code
_entity_poly.pdbx_strand_id
1 'polypeptide(L)'
;MSSSNSTVDLNTLDDTLTHNSGPSEQVASETNVQNPLSREDLLSEAEVSELRRLEIKVELGLKAFWEIGQALSQIRDQRLYRENYKTFEEYCITRWEISRRSAYQLIGAAMVVENVRNCAQILPLNEAQARPLTALPPEQQREAWKKAVSTAPSGKVTAVHVAQVAREYHKSSAPPTPRNKNTVDQQVQLTKNSTESVKCCWNCAHCSHEFIDNPHNFYCYQLGKLNFVEKDGYQRGAECELWTYRGAESDEIKKTRLPLRETFSLTLQLPAYLQSLMQDAAKESGLVVVDWAAKVLEEAIFASHAAPRALHQDFIDVSVSEVA
;
A
#
# COMPACT_ATOMS: atom_id res chain seq x y z
N MET A 1 38.18 44.13 -17.65
CA MET A 1 38.47 45.05 -18.76
C MET A 1 38.43 44.25 -20.05
N SER A 2 37.60 44.71 -21.00
CA SER A 2 37.55 44.41 -22.44
C SER A 2 37.22 42.95 -22.83
N SER A 3 36.00 42.58 -23.24
CA SER A 3 35.20 42.97 -24.43
C SER A 3 35.87 42.65 -25.76
N SER A 4 35.20 41.84 -26.59
CA SER A 4 34.82 42.18 -27.98
C SER A 4 33.90 41.10 -28.58
N ASN A 5 32.66 41.50 -28.86
CA ASN A 5 31.72 40.89 -29.81
C ASN A 5 32.08 41.33 -31.23
N SER A 6 31.66 40.56 -32.25
CA SER A 6 31.25 41.15 -33.53
C SER A 6 30.16 40.29 -34.20
N THR A 7 28.99 40.91 -34.33
CA THR A 7 27.80 40.49 -35.08
C THR A 7 27.89 41.02 -36.52
N VAL A 8 26.84 40.76 -37.33
CA VAL A 8 26.34 41.49 -38.53
C VAL A 8 26.54 40.66 -39.83
N ASP A 9 25.56 40.34 -40.68
CA ASP A 9 24.33 41.05 -41.09
C ASP A 9 23.24 40.15 -41.73
N LEU A 10 22.02 40.70 -41.85
CA LEU A 10 20.80 40.12 -42.43
C LEU A 10 20.28 41.00 -43.60
N ASN A 11 19.55 40.37 -44.54
CA ASN A 11 18.55 40.91 -45.49
C ASN A 11 18.97 41.38 -46.90
N THR A 12 18.24 40.86 -47.90
CA THR A 12 17.61 41.63 -49.01
C THR A 12 16.43 40.82 -49.59
N LEU A 13 15.27 41.50 -49.72
CA LEU A 13 14.01 41.06 -50.32
C LEU A 13 14.04 41.12 -51.87
N ASP A 14 13.22 40.34 -52.60
CA ASP A 14 11.87 40.75 -53.08
C ASP A 14 11.40 40.07 -54.40
N ASP A 15 10.09 39.82 -54.42
CA ASP A 15 9.06 39.76 -55.49
C ASP A 15 9.25 39.12 -56.90
N THR A 16 8.29 38.25 -57.29
CA THR A 16 7.24 38.56 -58.31
C THR A 16 6.24 37.42 -58.56
N LEU A 17 4.95 37.79 -58.61
CA LEU A 17 3.75 37.01 -59.00
C LEU A 17 3.50 37.08 -60.53
N THR A 18 2.80 36.10 -61.14
CA THR A 18 1.49 36.28 -61.85
C THR A 18 0.98 35.03 -62.63
N HIS A 19 -0.28 34.67 -62.32
CA HIS A 19 -1.43 34.19 -63.12
C HIS A 19 -1.32 33.37 -64.44
N ASN A 20 -2.14 32.31 -64.54
CA ASN A 20 -3.12 32.15 -65.64
C ASN A 20 -4.26 31.14 -65.33
N SER A 21 -5.47 31.40 -65.86
CA SER A 21 -6.73 30.70 -65.59
C SER A 21 -7.43 30.16 -66.86
N GLY A 22 -7.99 28.94 -66.79
CA GLY A 22 -9.24 28.44 -67.45
C GLY A 22 -9.18 27.87 -68.89
N PRO A 23 -10.19 27.07 -69.37
CA PRO A 23 -11.50 26.72 -68.77
C PRO A 23 -11.93 25.22 -68.85
N SER A 24 -13.16 24.96 -68.36
CA SER A 24 -13.89 23.74 -67.97
C SER A 24 -14.38 22.76 -69.06
N GLU A 25 -14.60 21.48 -68.70
CA GLU A 25 -15.78 20.69 -69.14
C GLU A 25 -16.06 19.48 -68.20
N GLN A 26 -17.36 19.19 -68.00
CA GLN A 26 -17.93 18.22 -67.05
C GLN A 26 -18.27 16.88 -67.74
N VAL A 27 -18.01 15.74 -67.09
CA VAL A 27 -18.82 14.50 -67.25
C VAL A 27 -18.94 13.81 -65.89
N ALA A 28 -20.17 13.38 -65.57
CA ALA A 28 -20.62 12.91 -64.28
C ALA A 28 -20.53 11.37 -64.09
N SER A 29 -20.82 10.97 -62.84
CA SER A 29 -21.25 9.65 -62.33
C SER A 29 -20.18 8.58 -62.09
N GLU A 30 -19.98 8.20 -60.81
CA GLU A 30 -20.63 7.02 -60.20
C GLU A 30 -20.26 6.90 -58.70
N THR A 31 -21.32 6.92 -57.88
CA THR A 31 -21.52 6.24 -56.57
C THR A 31 -20.30 5.76 -55.74
N ASN A 32 -20.18 6.24 -54.49
CA ASN A 32 -20.09 5.34 -53.31
C ASN A 32 -20.23 6.07 -51.96
N VAL A 33 -21.37 5.86 -51.29
CA VAL A 33 -21.66 5.88 -49.84
C VAL A 33 -20.80 6.82 -48.96
N GLN A 34 -21.21 8.09 -48.81
CA GLN A 34 -20.87 8.85 -47.60
C GLN A 34 -21.82 8.48 -46.47
N ASN A 35 -21.31 7.67 -45.54
CA ASN A 35 -21.82 7.54 -44.18
C ASN A 35 -21.83 8.93 -43.51
N PRO A 36 -22.97 9.50 -43.09
CA PRO A 36 -22.97 10.74 -42.33
C PRO A 36 -22.66 10.39 -40.87
N LEU A 37 -21.37 10.29 -40.53
CA LEU A 37 -20.96 10.47 -39.14
C LEU A 37 -21.23 11.94 -38.80
N SER A 38 -22.26 12.16 -38.01
CA SER A 38 -22.78 13.46 -37.62
C SER A 38 -21.68 14.41 -37.17
N ARG A 39 -21.73 15.66 -37.64
CA ARG A 39 -20.89 16.80 -37.20
C ARG A 39 -21.02 17.14 -35.71
N GLU A 40 -21.86 16.41 -34.98
CA GLU A 40 -22.20 16.60 -33.57
C GLU A 40 -21.13 16.03 -32.63
N ASP A 41 -20.15 15.27 -33.14
CA ASP A 41 -19.03 14.69 -32.37
C ASP A 41 -17.70 15.48 -32.45
N LEU A 42 -17.67 16.60 -33.18
CA LEU A 42 -16.45 17.42 -33.31
C LEU A 42 -16.40 18.51 -32.23
N LEU A 43 -15.39 18.43 -31.36
CA LEU A 43 -15.13 19.46 -30.33
C LEU A 43 -14.98 20.85 -30.97
N SER A 44 -15.65 21.84 -30.40
CA SER A 44 -15.45 23.25 -30.75
C SER A 44 -14.04 23.70 -30.37
N GLU A 45 -13.57 24.80 -30.98
CA GLU A 45 -12.25 25.35 -30.68
C GLU A 45 -12.07 25.69 -29.18
N ALA A 46 -13.13 26.15 -28.54
CA ALA A 46 -13.15 26.40 -27.10
C ALA A 46 -13.00 25.09 -26.29
N GLU A 47 -13.69 24.01 -26.68
CA GLU A 47 -13.58 22.70 -26.03
C GLU A 47 -12.21 22.05 -26.25
N VAL A 48 -11.60 22.20 -27.44
CA VAL A 48 -10.24 21.73 -27.71
C VAL A 48 -9.21 22.47 -26.85
N SER A 49 -9.38 23.79 -26.70
CA SER A 49 -8.52 24.60 -25.83
C SER A 49 -8.65 24.19 -24.36
N GLU A 50 -9.89 23.96 -23.90
CA GLU A 50 -10.16 23.52 -22.54
C GLU A 50 -9.65 22.10 -22.26
N LEU A 51 -9.84 21.16 -23.21
CA LEU A 51 -9.27 19.82 -23.13
C LEU A 51 -7.75 19.89 -22.95
N ARG A 52 -7.06 20.66 -23.80
CA ARG A 52 -5.60 20.84 -23.69
C ARG A 52 -5.19 21.39 -22.33
N ARG A 53 -5.93 22.37 -21.80
CA ARG A 53 -5.66 22.95 -20.47
C ARG A 53 -5.83 21.91 -19.35
N LEU A 54 -6.84 21.05 -19.44
CA LEU A 54 -7.09 19.98 -18.48
C LEU A 54 -6.05 18.86 -18.59
N GLU A 55 -5.64 18.49 -19.81
CA GLU A 55 -4.58 17.52 -20.05
C GLU A 55 -3.25 17.96 -19.43
N ILE A 56 -2.88 19.24 -19.56
CA ILE A 56 -1.68 19.79 -18.90
C ILE A 56 -1.76 19.61 -17.37
N LYS A 57 -2.94 19.84 -16.76
CA LYS A 57 -3.11 19.62 -15.32
C LYS A 57 -2.98 18.15 -14.94
N VAL A 58 -3.53 17.24 -15.76
CA VAL A 58 -3.39 15.80 -15.55
C VAL A 58 -1.92 15.40 -15.64
N GLU A 59 -1.18 15.88 -16.65
CA GLU A 59 0.25 15.61 -16.82
C GLU A 59 1.09 16.10 -15.64
N LEU A 60 0.80 17.30 -15.11
CA LEU A 60 1.44 17.82 -13.90
C LEU A 60 1.12 16.95 -12.69
N GLY A 61 -0.14 16.55 -12.51
CA GLY A 61 -0.57 15.66 -11.42
C GLY A 61 0.10 14.28 -11.48
N LEU A 62 0.27 13.71 -12.68
CA LEU A 62 0.96 12.44 -12.88
C LEU A 62 2.45 12.52 -12.53
N LYS A 63 3.09 13.69 -12.68
CA LYS A 63 4.50 13.89 -12.30
C LYS A 63 4.71 14.24 -10.82
N ALA A 64 3.66 14.73 -10.14
CA ALA A 64 3.76 15.25 -8.77
C ALA A 64 4.34 14.23 -7.78
N PHE A 65 3.98 12.94 -7.87
CA PHE A 65 4.48 11.94 -6.92
C PHE A 65 6.01 11.79 -6.97
N TRP A 66 6.60 11.90 -8.18
CA TRP A 66 8.04 11.79 -8.38
C TRP A 66 8.78 13.01 -7.82
N GLU A 67 8.23 14.21 -8.03
CA GLU A 67 8.78 15.46 -7.46
C GLU A 67 8.70 15.45 -5.93
N ILE A 68 7.55 15.05 -5.38
CA ILE A 68 7.34 14.91 -3.93
C ILE A 68 8.33 13.88 -3.35
N GLY A 69 8.45 12.70 -3.97
CA GLY A 69 9.36 11.66 -3.51
C GLY A 69 10.83 12.10 -3.52
N GLN A 70 11.26 12.84 -4.55
CA GLN A 70 12.61 13.42 -4.59
C GLN A 70 12.82 14.46 -3.49
N ALA A 71 11.89 15.40 -3.32
CA ALA A 71 11.99 16.43 -2.29
C ALA A 71 12.05 15.80 -0.89
N LEU A 72 11.18 14.83 -0.62
CA LEU A 72 11.18 14.07 0.63
C LEU A 72 12.50 13.32 0.86
N SER A 73 13.10 12.74 -0.19
CA SER A 73 14.43 12.12 -0.09
C SER A 73 15.49 13.14 0.29
N GLN A 74 15.54 14.29 -0.39
CA GLN A 74 16.53 15.34 -0.10
C GLN A 74 16.39 15.88 1.33
N ILE A 75 15.15 16.14 1.78
CA ILE A 75 14.86 16.59 3.15
C ILE A 75 15.34 15.55 4.18
N ARG A 76 15.08 14.26 3.94
CA ARG A 76 15.51 13.16 4.81
C ARG A 76 17.03 13.05 4.84
N ASP A 77 17.65 12.95 3.68
CA ASP A 77 19.06 12.61 3.52
C ASP A 77 19.97 13.76 4.01
N GLN A 78 19.57 15.01 3.79
CA GLN A 78 20.26 16.20 4.32
C GLN A 78 19.80 16.58 5.74
N ARG A 79 18.84 15.84 6.30
CA ARG A 79 18.26 16.07 7.63
C ARG A 79 17.71 17.49 7.82
N LEU A 80 17.11 18.07 6.78
CA LEU A 80 16.58 19.46 6.82
C LEU A 80 15.41 19.63 7.78
N TYR A 81 14.72 18.53 8.12
CA TYR A 81 13.64 18.51 9.10
C TYR A 81 14.08 18.84 10.55
N ARG A 82 15.39 18.79 10.84
CA ARG A 82 15.94 18.92 12.21
C ARG A 82 15.75 20.28 12.87
N GLU A 83 15.36 21.30 12.12
CA GLU A 83 15.09 22.64 12.66
C GLU A 83 13.92 22.61 13.65
N ASN A 84 12.84 21.89 13.31
CA ASN A 84 11.59 21.90 14.07
C ASN A 84 11.11 20.50 14.50
N TYR A 85 11.75 19.43 14.03
CA TYR A 85 11.28 18.05 14.24
C TYR A 85 12.43 17.11 14.64
N LYS A 86 12.15 16.14 15.53
CA LYS A 86 13.17 15.21 16.02
C LYS A 86 13.49 14.12 15.01
N THR A 87 12.49 13.68 14.25
CA THR A 87 12.59 12.61 13.26
C THR A 87 11.97 13.01 11.93
N PHE A 88 12.40 12.36 10.85
CA PHE A 88 11.82 12.59 9.52
C PHE A 88 10.35 12.16 9.46
N GLU A 89 10.02 11.09 10.19
CA GLU A 89 8.67 10.55 10.30
C GLU A 89 7.72 11.53 10.98
N GLU A 90 8.14 12.13 12.10
CA GLU A 90 7.39 13.18 12.80
C GLU A 90 7.16 14.39 11.89
N TYR A 91 8.18 14.80 11.12
CA TYR A 91 8.05 15.84 10.12
C TYR A 91 6.99 15.51 9.05
N CYS A 92 7.03 14.29 8.49
CA CYS A 92 6.08 13.88 7.45
C CYS A 92 4.64 13.87 7.96
N ILE A 93 4.41 13.34 9.16
CA ILE A 93 3.08 13.25 9.75
C ILE A 93 2.57 14.64 10.14
N THR A 94 3.37 15.42 10.87
CA THR A 94 2.90 16.69 11.45
C THR A 94 2.81 17.81 10.41
N ARG A 95 3.73 17.89 9.45
CA ARG A 95 3.76 18.98 8.47
C ARG A 95 2.89 18.73 7.23
N TRP A 96 2.82 17.47 6.81
CA TRP A 96 2.23 17.06 5.53
C TRP A 96 1.07 16.09 5.67
N GLU A 97 0.77 15.59 6.89
CA GLU A 97 -0.26 14.56 7.13
C GLU A 97 0.01 13.27 6.35
N ILE A 98 1.28 13.00 6.02
CA ILE A 98 1.71 11.82 5.29
C ILE A 98 2.24 10.78 6.29
N SER A 99 1.63 9.60 6.28
CA SER A 99 2.12 8.48 7.10
C SER A 99 3.57 8.14 6.76
N ARG A 100 4.34 7.67 7.76
CA ARG A 100 5.70 7.13 7.54
C ARG A 100 5.75 6.21 6.32
N ARG A 101 4.85 5.22 6.26
CA ARG A 101 4.81 4.24 5.17
C ARG A 101 4.64 4.91 3.81
N SER A 102 3.70 5.84 3.70
CA SER A 102 3.43 6.57 2.46
C SER A 102 4.63 7.42 2.02
N ALA A 103 5.30 8.10 2.96
CA ALA A 103 6.49 8.89 2.66
C ALA A 103 7.62 8.02 2.09
N TYR A 104 7.93 6.88 2.71
CA TYR A 104 8.96 5.97 2.21
C TYR A 104 8.56 5.30 0.88
N GLN A 105 7.27 5.04 0.65
CA GLN A 105 6.77 4.55 -0.64
C GLN A 105 6.98 5.57 -1.76
N LEU A 106 6.64 6.84 -1.52
CA LEU A 106 6.89 7.93 -2.47
C LEU A 106 8.39 8.08 -2.79
N ILE A 107 9.24 8.06 -1.76
CA ILE A 107 10.70 8.11 -1.95
C ILE A 107 11.18 6.93 -2.79
N GLY A 108 10.81 5.69 -2.41
CA GLY A 108 11.22 4.49 -3.13
C GLY A 108 10.76 4.49 -4.59
N ALA A 109 9.51 4.86 -4.85
CA ALA A 109 8.97 4.99 -6.20
C ALA A 109 9.72 6.04 -7.02
N ALA A 110 10.03 7.20 -6.42
CA ALA A 110 10.79 8.24 -7.11
C ALA A 110 12.22 7.78 -7.47
N MET A 111 12.89 7.05 -6.57
CA MET A 111 14.20 6.45 -6.86
C MET A 111 14.15 5.43 -8.00
N VAL A 112 13.10 4.60 -8.07
CA VAL A 112 12.89 3.67 -9.19
C VAL A 112 12.73 4.44 -10.49
N VAL A 113 11.90 5.48 -10.51
CA VAL A 113 11.68 6.32 -11.71
C VAL A 113 13.02 6.89 -12.20
N GLU A 114 13.82 7.44 -11.30
CA GLU A 114 15.14 8.00 -11.65
C GLU A 114 16.08 6.92 -12.22
N ASN A 115 16.09 5.73 -11.62
CA ASN A 115 16.92 4.63 -12.10
C ASN A 115 16.50 4.11 -13.49
N VAL A 116 15.19 4.06 -13.79
CA VAL A 116 14.72 3.62 -15.12
C VAL A 116 14.77 4.70 -16.19
N ARG A 117 14.83 5.98 -15.79
CA ARG A 117 14.78 7.15 -16.69
C ARG A 117 15.87 7.15 -17.76
N ASN A 118 17.07 6.70 -17.42
CA ASN A 118 18.18 6.66 -18.36
C ASN A 118 18.14 5.47 -19.34
N CYS A 119 17.21 4.52 -19.16
CA CYS A 119 17.19 3.27 -19.92
C CYS A 119 15.82 2.93 -20.55
N ALA A 120 14.79 3.74 -20.30
CA ALA A 120 13.44 3.49 -20.79
C ALA A 120 12.85 4.71 -21.49
N GLN A 121 12.24 4.48 -22.67
CA GLN A 121 11.52 5.51 -23.40
C GLN A 121 10.17 5.85 -22.75
N ILE A 122 9.57 4.88 -22.05
CA ILE A 122 8.31 5.03 -21.31
C ILE A 122 8.64 4.98 -19.82
N LEU A 123 8.23 6.01 -19.09
CA LEU A 123 8.42 6.12 -17.64
C LEU A 123 7.18 5.64 -16.87
N PRO A 124 7.34 5.21 -15.60
CA PRO A 124 6.20 4.99 -14.73
C PRO A 124 5.39 6.29 -14.58
N LEU A 125 4.10 6.21 -14.87
CA LEU A 125 3.15 7.32 -14.82
C LEU A 125 2.62 7.60 -13.41
N ASN A 126 2.71 6.62 -12.52
CA ASN A 126 2.26 6.76 -11.13
C ASN A 126 3.10 5.91 -10.16
N GLU A 127 2.99 6.24 -8.88
CA GLU A 127 3.65 5.54 -7.77
C GLU A 127 3.38 4.03 -7.82
N ALA A 128 2.15 3.62 -8.10
CA ALA A 128 1.74 2.22 -8.07
C ALA A 128 2.43 1.36 -9.13
N GLN A 129 2.81 1.93 -10.28
CA GLN A 129 3.61 1.24 -11.30
C GLN A 129 5.08 1.10 -10.89
N ALA A 130 5.65 2.09 -10.21
CA ALA A 130 7.07 2.07 -9.81
C ALA A 130 7.29 1.23 -8.53
N ARG A 131 6.34 1.27 -7.59
CA ARG A 131 6.44 0.63 -6.27
C ARG A 131 6.84 -0.85 -6.30
N PRO A 132 6.30 -1.73 -7.18
CA PRO A 132 6.67 -3.13 -7.18
C PRO A 132 8.15 -3.40 -7.50
N LEU A 133 8.81 -2.47 -8.19
CA LEU A 133 10.23 -2.58 -8.53
C LEU A 133 11.15 -2.19 -7.37
N THR A 134 10.66 -1.48 -6.35
CA THR A 134 11.48 -1.04 -5.20
C THR A 134 12.16 -2.18 -4.45
N ALA A 135 11.60 -3.40 -4.53
CA ALA A 135 12.17 -4.59 -3.89
C ALA A 135 13.32 -5.23 -4.70
N LEU A 136 13.51 -4.84 -5.97
CA LEU A 136 14.55 -5.36 -6.83
C LEU A 136 15.85 -4.54 -6.72
N PRO A 137 17.03 -5.14 -6.94
CA PRO A 137 18.28 -4.41 -7.13
C PRO A 137 18.20 -3.42 -8.30
N PRO A 138 18.95 -2.29 -8.28
CA PRO A 138 18.87 -1.25 -9.30
C PRO A 138 19.04 -1.75 -10.74
N GLU A 139 19.95 -2.69 -10.98
CA GLU A 139 20.14 -3.31 -12.30
C GLU A 139 18.87 -4.03 -12.77
N GLN A 140 18.27 -4.85 -11.90
CA GLN A 140 17.08 -5.62 -12.22
C GLN A 140 15.82 -4.75 -12.34
N GLN A 141 15.76 -3.60 -11.67
CA GLN A 141 14.64 -2.66 -11.84
C GLN A 141 14.53 -2.19 -13.30
N ARG A 142 15.67 -1.90 -13.94
CA ARG A 142 15.71 -1.44 -15.34
C ARG A 142 15.27 -2.54 -16.30
N GLU A 143 15.78 -3.75 -16.10
CA GLU A 143 15.41 -4.91 -16.92
C GLU A 143 13.94 -5.29 -16.73
N ALA A 144 13.47 -5.35 -15.49
CA ALA A 144 12.09 -5.67 -15.16
C ALA A 144 11.12 -4.62 -15.73
N TRP A 145 11.47 -3.33 -15.66
CA TRP A 145 10.67 -2.28 -16.28
C TRP A 145 10.63 -2.41 -17.81
N LYS A 146 11.79 -2.64 -18.45
CA LYS A 146 11.85 -2.86 -19.90
C LYS A 146 11.00 -4.06 -20.34
N LYS A 147 11.04 -5.16 -19.57
CA LYS A 147 10.18 -6.33 -19.80
C LYS A 147 8.71 -6.00 -19.59
N ALA A 148 8.35 -5.24 -18.55
CA ALA A 148 6.98 -4.85 -18.28
C ALA A 148 6.40 -3.98 -19.41
N VAL A 149 7.21 -3.10 -19.99
CA VAL A 149 6.84 -2.29 -21.16
C VAL A 149 6.63 -3.17 -22.40
N SER A 150 7.53 -4.11 -22.69
CA SER A 150 7.43 -4.96 -23.89
C SER A 150 6.31 -6.00 -23.82
N THR A 151 5.94 -6.44 -22.61
CA THR A 151 4.90 -7.47 -22.39
C THR A 151 3.57 -6.88 -21.96
N ALA A 152 3.40 -5.56 -22.05
CA ALA A 152 2.23 -4.87 -21.55
C ALA A 152 0.93 -5.35 -22.23
N PRO A 153 -0.07 -5.83 -21.46
CA PRO A 153 -1.34 -6.26 -22.03
C PRO A 153 -2.03 -5.05 -22.68
N SER A 154 -2.41 -5.21 -23.95
CA SER A 154 -3.06 -4.17 -24.76
C SER A 154 -2.25 -2.86 -24.88
N GLY A 155 -0.92 -2.94 -24.76
CA GLY A 155 -0.02 -1.78 -24.87
C GLY A 155 -0.05 -0.81 -23.69
N LYS A 156 -0.78 -1.14 -22.60
CA LYS A 156 -0.86 -0.31 -21.40
C LYS A 156 -0.13 -0.95 -20.23
N VAL A 157 0.88 -0.27 -19.70
CA VAL A 157 1.64 -0.74 -18.54
C VAL A 157 0.79 -0.55 -17.29
N THR A 158 0.27 -1.62 -16.71
CA THR A 158 -0.53 -1.57 -15.46
C THR A 158 0.31 -1.92 -14.25
N ALA A 159 -0.04 -1.39 -13.08
CA ALA A 159 0.66 -1.71 -11.82
C ALA A 159 0.64 -3.21 -11.49
N VAL A 160 -0.46 -3.90 -11.80
CA VAL A 160 -0.60 -5.35 -11.60
C VAL A 160 0.38 -6.13 -12.48
N HIS A 161 0.50 -5.73 -13.75
CA HIS A 161 1.44 -6.34 -14.68
C HIS A 161 2.90 -6.13 -14.24
N VAL A 162 3.26 -4.90 -13.86
CA VAL A 162 4.61 -4.60 -13.35
C VAL A 162 4.91 -5.41 -12.09
N ALA A 163 3.93 -5.56 -11.18
CA ALA A 163 4.09 -6.41 -10.00
C ALA A 163 4.29 -7.89 -10.35
N GLN A 164 3.62 -8.40 -11.39
CA GLN A 164 3.87 -9.76 -11.88
C GLN A 164 5.30 -9.92 -12.40
N VAL A 165 5.73 -9.02 -13.28
CA VAL A 165 7.10 -9.05 -13.82
C VAL A 165 8.14 -8.95 -12.71
N ALA A 166 7.96 -8.04 -11.75
CA ALA A 166 8.88 -7.88 -10.62
C ALA A 166 9.00 -9.18 -9.79
N ARG A 167 7.89 -9.90 -9.58
CA ARG A 167 7.89 -11.19 -8.88
C ARG A 167 8.65 -12.28 -9.66
N GLU A 168 8.62 -12.25 -10.99
CA GLU A 168 9.40 -13.19 -11.81
C GLU A 168 10.89 -12.96 -11.62
N TYR A 169 11.34 -11.70 -11.61
CA TYR A 169 12.75 -11.35 -11.36
C TYR A 169 13.21 -11.73 -9.95
N HIS A 170 12.34 -11.57 -8.93
CA HIS A 170 12.64 -12.08 -7.59
C HIS A 170 12.81 -13.60 -7.53
N LYS A 171 12.07 -14.35 -8.36
CA LYS A 171 12.17 -15.82 -8.41
C LYS A 171 13.38 -16.28 -9.24
N SER A 172 13.78 -15.54 -10.27
CA SER A 172 14.89 -15.89 -11.17
C SER A 172 16.26 -15.40 -10.71
N SER A 173 16.33 -14.33 -9.90
CA SER A 173 17.57 -13.85 -9.28
C SER A 173 17.97 -14.62 -8.03
N ALA A 174 17.08 -15.48 -7.51
CA ALA A 174 17.49 -16.55 -6.62
C ALA A 174 18.30 -17.56 -7.45
N PRO A 175 19.57 -17.87 -7.11
CA PRO A 175 20.20 -19.07 -7.62
C PRO A 175 19.26 -20.26 -7.33
N PRO A 176 19.25 -21.34 -8.13
CA PRO A 176 18.80 -22.62 -7.59
C PRO A 176 19.83 -22.96 -6.52
N THR A 177 19.61 -22.47 -5.31
CA THR A 177 20.26 -23.06 -4.16
C THR A 177 19.83 -24.53 -4.25
N PRO A 178 20.76 -25.50 -4.34
CA PRO A 178 20.43 -26.73 -3.65
C PRO A 178 20.06 -26.23 -2.26
N ARG A 179 18.86 -26.56 -1.80
CA ARG A 179 18.43 -26.35 -0.43
C ARG A 179 19.42 -27.15 0.44
N ASN A 180 20.62 -26.61 0.60
CA ASN A 180 21.72 -27.22 1.28
C ASN A 180 21.55 -26.76 2.70
N LYS A 181 20.98 -27.68 3.48
CA LYS A 181 20.50 -27.54 4.85
C LYS A 181 21.59 -27.15 5.86
N ASN A 182 22.76 -26.71 5.40
CA ASN A 182 23.99 -26.72 6.18
C ASN A 182 24.69 -25.35 6.11
N THR A 183 24.04 -24.30 6.60
CA THR A 183 24.76 -23.17 7.24
C THR A 183 23.97 -22.59 8.42
N VAL A 184 23.15 -23.45 9.03
CA VAL A 184 22.79 -23.40 10.45
C VAL A 184 23.37 -24.68 11.08
N ASP A 185 24.64 -25.00 10.77
CA ASP A 185 25.26 -26.27 11.18
C ASP A 185 26.55 -26.10 12.01
N GLN A 186 26.96 -24.86 12.32
CA GLN A 186 27.99 -24.64 13.34
C GLN A 186 27.44 -24.27 14.72
N GLN A 187 26.11 -24.20 14.88
CA GLN A 187 25.46 -24.19 16.20
C GLN A 187 24.51 -25.38 16.44
N VAL A 188 24.43 -26.33 15.48
CA VAL A 188 23.56 -27.53 15.57
C VAL A 188 24.34 -28.83 15.82
N GLN A 189 25.67 -28.80 15.88
CA GLN A 189 26.45 -30.00 16.21
C GLN A 189 26.39 -30.45 17.68
N LEU A 190 25.71 -29.72 18.55
CA LEU A 190 25.43 -30.16 19.94
C LEU A 190 24.01 -30.67 20.17
N THR A 191 23.13 -30.66 19.16
CA THR A 191 21.71 -31.05 19.33
C THR A 191 21.25 -32.09 18.33
N LYS A 192 22.07 -33.13 18.12
CA LYS A 192 21.59 -34.41 17.61
C LYS A 192 21.75 -35.44 18.71
N ASN A 193 20.93 -35.32 19.76
CA ASN A 193 20.56 -36.38 20.70
C ASN A 193 19.46 -35.98 21.71
N SER A 194 18.46 -35.19 21.30
CA SER A 194 17.18 -35.17 22.02
C SER A 194 16.05 -34.60 21.15
N THR A 195 14.96 -35.34 21.07
CA THR A 195 13.64 -34.89 20.60
C THR A 195 13.08 -33.84 21.55
N GLU A 196 13.40 -32.57 21.36
CA GLU A 196 12.72 -31.47 22.05
C GLU A 196 12.65 -30.23 21.14
N SER A 197 11.42 -29.82 20.81
CA SER A 197 11.17 -28.54 20.16
C SER A 197 11.73 -27.43 21.03
N VAL A 198 12.73 -26.68 20.54
CA VAL A 198 13.31 -25.54 21.26
C VAL A 198 12.21 -24.55 21.62
N LYS A 199 12.05 -24.27 22.92
CA LYS A 199 11.00 -23.37 23.43
C LYS A 199 11.32 -21.92 23.07
N CYS A 200 10.40 -21.23 22.38
CA CYS A 200 10.52 -19.79 22.12
C CYS A 200 9.16 -19.07 22.23
N CYS A 201 9.18 -17.77 22.48
CA CYS A 201 7.95 -16.99 22.56
C CYS A 201 7.15 -17.04 21.25
N TRP A 202 7.81 -17.17 20.09
CA TRP A 202 7.17 -17.21 18.77
C TRP A 202 6.45 -18.53 18.46
N ASN A 203 6.92 -19.65 19.00
CA ASN A 203 6.28 -20.96 18.84
C ASN A 203 5.40 -21.35 20.04
N CYS A 204 5.15 -20.40 20.96
CA CYS A 204 4.24 -20.57 22.08
C CYS A 204 2.77 -20.38 21.64
N ALA A 205 1.84 -21.16 22.21
CA ALA A 205 0.40 -21.01 21.97
C ALA A 205 -0.14 -19.67 22.50
N HIS A 206 0.53 -19.06 23.48
CA HIS A 206 0.14 -17.78 24.09
C HIS A 206 0.74 -16.56 23.38
N CYS A 207 1.33 -16.73 22.20
CA CYS A 207 1.89 -15.65 21.39
C CYS A 207 0.78 -14.78 20.76
N SER A 208 0.86 -13.46 20.92
CA SER A 208 -0.02 -12.51 20.21
C SER A 208 0.16 -12.63 18.70
N HIS A 209 -0.96 -12.58 17.97
CA HIS A 209 -0.99 -12.47 16.51
C HIS A 209 -1.00 -11.01 16.02
N GLU A 210 -1.21 -10.05 16.93
CA GLU A 210 -1.22 -8.63 16.60
C GLU A 210 0.22 -8.11 16.59
N PHE A 211 0.65 -7.60 15.44
CA PHE A 211 1.92 -6.90 15.29
C PHE A 211 1.89 -5.64 16.15
N ILE A 212 2.74 -5.61 17.19
CA ILE A 212 2.95 -4.40 17.99
C ILE A 212 3.88 -3.49 17.20
N ASP A 213 3.62 -2.18 17.20
CA ASP A 213 4.34 -1.15 16.44
C ASP A 213 5.85 -1.04 16.72
N ASN A 214 6.40 -1.82 17.66
CA ASN A 214 7.81 -1.84 18.03
C ASN A 214 8.35 -3.29 18.04
N PRO A 215 9.41 -3.61 17.26
CA PRO A 215 9.99 -4.95 17.19
C PRO A 215 10.59 -5.47 18.51
N HIS A 216 10.77 -4.60 19.51
CA HIS A 216 11.25 -4.97 20.84
C HIS A 216 10.13 -5.25 21.85
N ASN A 217 8.88 -5.00 21.49
CA ASN A 217 7.73 -5.30 22.33
C ASN A 217 7.00 -6.52 21.78
N PHE A 218 6.73 -7.49 22.65
CA PHE A 218 6.03 -8.71 22.31
C PHE A 218 4.94 -8.95 23.33
N TYR A 219 3.71 -9.26 22.90
CA TYR A 219 2.61 -9.51 23.83
C TYR A 219 2.36 -11.01 23.96
N CYS A 220 2.39 -11.49 25.19
CA CYS A 220 1.99 -12.84 25.57
C CYS A 220 0.60 -12.76 26.19
N TYR A 221 -0.35 -13.58 25.72
CA TYR A 221 -1.71 -13.60 26.28
C TYR A 221 -1.76 -14.00 27.76
N GLN A 222 -0.72 -14.66 28.28
CA GLN A 222 -0.62 -15.02 29.70
C GLN A 222 0.19 -14.03 30.54
N LEU A 223 1.31 -13.52 29.99
CA LEU A 223 2.26 -12.67 30.73
C LEU A 223 2.16 -11.17 30.40
N GLY A 224 1.26 -10.79 29.48
CA GLY A 224 1.12 -9.42 29.01
C GLY A 224 2.29 -8.96 28.13
N LYS A 225 2.60 -7.67 28.17
CA LYS A 225 3.64 -7.05 27.33
C LYS A 225 5.05 -7.39 27.85
N LEU A 226 5.80 -8.14 27.05
CA LEU A 226 7.19 -8.48 27.24
C LEU A 226 8.09 -7.55 26.42
N ASN A 227 9.25 -7.21 26.98
CA ASN A 227 10.29 -6.44 26.30
C ASN A 227 11.49 -7.35 26.00
N PHE A 228 11.93 -7.36 24.74
CA PHE A 228 13.04 -8.17 24.24
C PHE A 228 14.40 -7.45 24.23
N VAL A 229 14.53 -6.30 24.87
CA VAL A 229 15.81 -5.57 25.00
C VAL A 229 16.80 -6.29 25.93
N GLU A 230 16.32 -6.88 27.02
CA GLU A 230 17.19 -7.55 28.02
C GLU A 230 17.31 -9.06 27.82
N LYS A 231 16.25 -9.68 27.29
CA LYS A 231 16.16 -11.12 27.01
C LYS A 231 15.35 -11.34 25.76
N ASP A 232 15.93 -12.03 24.79
CA ASP A 232 15.23 -12.36 23.55
C ASP A 232 14.11 -13.40 23.77
N GLY A 233 13.26 -13.58 22.77
CA GLY A 233 12.13 -14.50 22.88
C GLY A 233 12.53 -15.99 22.92
N TYR A 234 13.76 -16.37 22.60
CA TYR A 234 14.24 -17.75 22.78
C TYR A 234 14.60 -17.98 24.23
N GLN A 235 15.38 -17.07 24.83
CA GLN A 235 15.73 -17.12 26.24
C GLN A 235 14.49 -17.07 27.13
N ARG A 236 13.56 -16.16 26.83
CA ARG A 236 12.29 -16.09 27.57
C ARG A 236 11.43 -17.33 27.38
N GLY A 237 11.39 -17.91 26.18
CA GLY A 237 10.64 -19.15 25.93
C GLY A 237 11.22 -20.36 26.67
N ALA A 238 12.55 -20.45 26.76
CA ALA A 238 13.25 -21.49 27.50
C ALA A 238 13.02 -21.40 29.01
N GLU A 239 12.99 -20.19 29.56
CA GLU A 239 12.75 -19.91 30.99
C GLU A 239 11.26 -19.85 31.37
N CYS A 240 10.33 -19.95 30.40
CA CYS A 240 8.90 -19.78 30.66
C CYS A 240 8.24 -21.08 31.10
N GLU A 241 7.77 -21.12 32.35
CA GLU A 241 7.02 -22.25 32.93
C GLU A 241 5.65 -22.44 32.28
N LEU A 242 5.09 -21.38 31.69
CA LEU A 242 3.79 -21.38 30.99
C LEU A 242 3.92 -21.70 29.49
N TRP A 243 5.13 -22.03 29.01
CA TRP A 243 5.34 -22.26 27.59
C TRP A 243 4.65 -23.54 27.13
N THR A 244 3.81 -23.40 26.09
CA THR A 244 3.11 -24.51 25.44
C THR A 244 3.34 -24.41 23.95
N TYR A 245 3.73 -25.51 23.31
CA TYR A 245 4.00 -25.50 21.87
C TYR A 245 2.71 -25.26 21.09
N ARG A 246 2.71 -24.25 20.23
CA ARG A 246 1.57 -23.89 19.36
C ARG A 246 1.09 -25.05 18.48
N GLY A 247 2.00 -25.94 18.08
CA GLY A 247 1.71 -27.10 17.24
C GLY A 247 1.49 -28.40 18.02
N ALA A 248 1.53 -28.38 19.35
CA ALA A 248 1.19 -29.57 20.15
C ALA A 248 -0.34 -29.67 20.16
N GLU A 249 -0.89 -30.45 19.25
CA GLU A 249 -2.27 -30.89 19.33
C GLU A 249 -2.46 -31.72 20.59
N SER A 250 -2.83 -31.08 21.71
CA SER A 250 -3.47 -31.79 22.82
C SER A 250 -4.93 -32.05 22.44
N ASP A 251 -5.36 -33.31 22.59
CA ASP A 251 -6.75 -33.73 22.40
C ASP A 251 -7.75 -32.97 23.32
N GLU A 252 -7.26 -32.24 24.32
CA GLU A 252 -8.06 -31.36 25.17
C GLU A 252 -8.51 -30.09 24.43
N ILE A 253 -7.70 -29.57 23.48
CA ILE A 253 -8.07 -28.42 22.64
C ILE A 253 -9.12 -28.82 21.59
N LYS A 254 -9.09 -30.07 21.10
CA LYS A 254 -10.13 -30.61 20.22
C LYS A 254 -11.49 -30.72 20.93
N LYS A 255 -11.51 -30.93 22.24
CA LYS A 255 -12.75 -30.99 23.05
C LYS A 255 -13.29 -29.60 23.44
N THR A 256 -12.44 -28.59 23.52
CA THR A 256 -12.85 -27.20 23.84
C THR A 256 -13.19 -26.37 22.62
N ARG A 257 -12.81 -26.80 21.40
CA ARG A 257 -13.47 -26.32 20.19
C ARG A 257 -14.89 -26.89 20.16
N LEU A 258 -15.84 -26.08 20.63
CA LEU A 258 -17.24 -26.27 20.30
C LEU A 258 -17.33 -26.59 18.79
N PRO A 259 -17.95 -27.72 18.41
CA PRO A 259 -17.99 -28.17 17.03
C PRO A 259 -18.54 -27.04 16.16
N LEU A 260 -18.01 -26.88 14.93
CA LEU A 260 -18.38 -25.87 13.94
C LEU A 260 -19.89 -25.54 14.01
N ARG A 261 -20.25 -24.55 14.83
CA ARG A 261 -21.51 -23.86 14.71
C ARG A 261 -21.38 -22.98 13.48
N GLU A 262 -22.45 -22.82 12.71
CA GLU A 262 -22.46 -21.88 11.60
C GLU A 262 -22.09 -20.49 12.12
N THR A 263 -20.86 -20.05 11.89
CA THR A 263 -20.39 -18.73 12.31
C THR A 263 -20.56 -17.76 11.15
N PHE A 264 -21.05 -16.56 11.44
CA PHE A 264 -21.05 -15.43 10.51
C PHE A 264 -20.12 -14.32 11.03
N SER A 265 -19.65 -13.45 10.14
CA SER A 265 -18.80 -12.32 10.51
C SER A 265 -19.64 -11.06 10.79
N LEU A 266 -19.44 -10.45 11.95
CA LEU A 266 -20.00 -9.14 12.31
C LEU A 266 -18.87 -8.13 12.45
N THR A 267 -18.88 -7.08 11.64
CA THR A 267 -17.89 -5.99 11.71
C THR A 267 -18.49 -4.81 12.45
N LEU A 268 -17.91 -4.44 13.60
CA LEU A 268 -18.32 -3.29 14.40
C LEU A 268 -17.23 -2.21 14.38
N GLN A 269 -17.64 -0.95 14.29
CA GLN A 269 -16.76 0.19 14.55
C GLN A 269 -17.01 0.64 15.98
N LEU A 270 -16.07 0.33 16.87
CA LEU A 270 -16.14 0.68 18.30
C LEU A 270 -15.16 1.82 18.61
N PRO A 271 -15.49 2.70 19.57
CA PRO A 271 -14.54 3.70 20.05
C PRO A 271 -13.22 3.09 20.53
N ALA A 272 -12.09 3.71 20.15
CA ALA A 272 -10.76 3.17 20.41
C ALA A 272 -10.44 2.93 21.91
N TYR A 273 -11.02 3.73 22.81
CA TYR A 273 -10.82 3.58 24.25
C TYR A 273 -11.41 2.27 24.81
N LEU A 274 -12.35 1.63 24.11
CA LEU A 274 -12.92 0.36 24.53
C LEU A 274 -11.97 -0.81 24.30
N GLN A 275 -10.98 -0.67 23.43
CA GLN A 275 -10.06 -1.76 23.10
C GLN A 275 -9.32 -2.30 24.33
N SER A 276 -8.75 -1.41 25.15
CA SER A 276 -8.04 -1.80 26.37
C SER A 276 -9.00 -2.34 27.44
N LEU A 277 -10.17 -1.73 27.58
CA LEU A 277 -11.18 -2.15 28.56
C LEU A 277 -11.71 -3.55 28.25
N MET A 278 -11.96 -3.85 26.97
CA MET A 278 -12.39 -5.17 26.51
C MET A 278 -11.29 -6.21 26.70
N GLN A 279 -10.01 -5.84 26.49
CA GLN A 279 -8.87 -6.72 26.75
C GLN A 279 -8.74 -7.07 28.24
N ASP A 280 -8.87 -6.07 29.11
CA ASP A 280 -8.79 -6.27 30.57
C ASP A 280 -9.96 -7.13 31.07
N ALA A 281 -11.19 -6.85 30.63
CA ALA A 281 -12.38 -7.62 31.00
C ALA A 281 -12.33 -9.08 30.48
N ALA A 282 -11.80 -9.30 29.28
CA ALA A 282 -11.57 -10.63 28.74
C ALA A 282 -10.56 -11.42 29.59
N LYS A 283 -9.48 -10.75 30.00
CA LYS A 283 -8.45 -11.33 30.88
C LYS A 283 -9.00 -11.70 32.25
N GLU A 284 -9.80 -10.85 32.89
CA GLU A 284 -10.47 -11.14 34.16
C GLU A 284 -11.40 -12.36 34.04
N SER A 285 -12.02 -12.53 32.87
CA SER A 285 -12.89 -13.68 32.58
C SER A 285 -12.14 -14.94 32.13
N GLY A 286 -10.81 -14.88 32.00
CA GLY A 286 -9.99 -15.99 31.50
C GLY A 286 -10.22 -16.35 30.02
N LEU A 287 -10.77 -15.42 29.23
CA LEU A 287 -11.15 -15.62 27.83
C LEU A 287 -10.30 -14.75 26.90
N VAL A 288 -10.20 -15.15 25.63
CA VAL A 288 -9.66 -14.28 24.57
C VAL A 288 -10.71 -13.23 24.22
N VAL A 289 -10.31 -12.02 23.80
CA VAL A 289 -11.22 -10.89 23.50
C VAL A 289 -12.37 -11.29 22.57
N VAL A 290 -12.12 -12.11 21.56
CA VAL A 290 -13.14 -12.58 20.62
C VAL A 290 -14.17 -13.49 21.31
N ASP A 291 -13.72 -14.44 22.12
CA ASP A 291 -14.60 -15.36 22.85
C ASP A 291 -15.36 -14.65 23.97
N TRP A 292 -14.70 -13.69 24.64
CA TRP A 292 -15.33 -12.81 25.62
C TRP A 292 -16.42 -11.95 24.97
N ALA A 293 -16.14 -11.33 23.81
CA ALA A 293 -17.13 -10.54 23.09
C ALA A 293 -18.32 -11.40 22.63
N ALA A 294 -18.07 -12.62 22.13
CA ALA A 294 -19.13 -13.56 21.78
C ALA A 294 -19.97 -13.94 23.00
N LYS A 295 -19.35 -14.22 24.15
CA LYS A 295 -20.05 -14.51 25.41
C LYS A 295 -20.91 -13.33 25.88
N VAL A 296 -20.38 -12.11 25.83
CA VAL A 296 -21.14 -10.89 26.20
C VAL A 296 -22.34 -10.71 25.28
N LEU A 297 -22.19 -10.96 23.97
CA LEU A 297 -23.29 -10.90 23.01
C LEU A 297 -24.33 -12.01 23.28
N GLU A 298 -23.90 -13.24 23.55
CA GLU A 298 -24.79 -14.34 23.93
C GLU A 298 -25.56 -13.99 25.22
N GLU A 299 -24.88 -13.54 26.28
CA GLU A 299 -25.51 -13.13 27.54
C GLU A 299 -26.50 -11.98 27.34
N ALA A 300 -26.17 -10.98 26.52
CA ALA A 300 -27.07 -9.88 26.19
C ALA A 300 -28.31 -10.37 25.44
N ILE A 301 -28.15 -11.30 24.49
CA ILE A 301 -29.26 -11.91 23.75
C ILE A 301 -30.14 -12.74 24.70
N PHE A 302 -29.55 -13.58 25.55
CA PHE A 302 -30.30 -14.39 26.52
C PHE A 302 -31.00 -13.53 27.58
N ALA A 303 -30.39 -12.44 28.03
CA ALA A 303 -31.02 -11.47 28.93
C ALA A 303 -32.21 -10.77 28.27
N SER A 304 -32.14 -10.49 26.96
CA SER A 304 -33.26 -9.90 26.20
C SER A 304 -34.44 -10.86 26.01
N HIS A 305 -34.21 -12.17 26.06
CA HIS A 305 -35.24 -13.21 25.93
C HIS A 305 -35.85 -13.65 27.28
N ALA A 306 -35.21 -13.32 28.40
CA ALA A 306 -35.70 -13.65 29.74
C ALA A 306 -36.62 -12.56 30.35
N ALA A 307 -36.67 -11.36 29.78
CA ALA A 307 -37.61 -10.32 30.18
C ALA A 307 -38.96 -10.53 29.45
N PRO A 308 -40.12 -10.59 30.16
CA PRO A 308 -41.40 -10.50 29.49
C PRO A 308 -41.48 -9.15 28.77
N ARG A 309 -41.85 -9.17 27.48
CA ARG A 309 -42.21 -7.97 26.71
C ARG A 309 -43.34 -7.23 27.42
N ALA A 310 -43.01 -6.33 28.33
CA ALA A 310 -43.88 -5.22 28.66
C ALA A 310 -43.81 -4.25 27.48
N LEU A 311 -44.83 -4.31 26.64
CA LEU A 311 -45.16 -3.23 25.72
C LEU A 311 -45.39 -1.98 26.57
N HIS A 312 -44.42 -1.07 26.56
CA HIS A 312 -44.70 0.34 26.78
C HIS A 312 -44.40 1.09 25.49
N GLN A 313 -45.47 1.22 24.69
CA GLN A 313 -45.81 2.51 24.11
C GLN A 313 -45.76 3.53 25.25
N ASP A 314 -44.95 4.59 25.08
CA ASP A 314 -45.42 5.96 25.23
C ASP A 314 -44.36 6.95 24.73
N PHE A 315 -44.74 7.62 23.63
CA PHE A 315 -44.54 9.03 23.32
C PHE A 315 -43.31 9.76 23.88
N ILE A 316 -42.37 10.10 22.99
CA ILE A 316 -41.62 11.36 23.13
C ILE A 316 -42.29 12.36 22.20
N ASP A 317 -42.99 13.29 22.84
CA ASP A 317 -43.57 14.49 22.27
C ASP A 317 -42.44 15.43 21.81
N VAL A 318 -42.43 15.78 20.52
CA VAL A 318 -41.52 16.77 19.95
C VAL A 318 -42.21 18.12 20.07
N SER A 319 -41.81 18.91 21.07
CA SER A 319 -42.21 20.31 21.15
C SER A 319 -41.36 21.17 20.21
N VAL A 320 -41.99 21.59 19.12
CA VAL A 320 -41.54 22.69 18.25
C VAL A 320 -41.78 24.00 19.00
N SER A 321 -40.74 24.81 19.21
CA SER A 321 -40.88 26.21 19.63
C SER A 321 -40.84 27.13 18.42
N GLU A 322 -41.98 27.73 18.07
CA GLU A 322 -42.05 28.96 17.28
C GLU A 322 -42.30 30.16 18.20
N VAL A 323 -41.34 31.08 18.16
CA VAL A 323 -41.43 32.55 18.06
C VAL A 323 -42.74 33.22 18.55
N ALA A 324 -42.57 34.13 19.51
CA ALA A 324 -43.32 35.38 19.61
C ALA A 324 -42.40 36.54 19.21
#